data_AF-A0A520BYR0-F1
#
_entry.id   AF-A0A520BYR0-F1
#
_cell.length_a   1.000
_cell.length_b   1.000
_cell.length_c   1.000
_cell.angle_alpha   90.00
_cell.angle_beta   90.00
_cell.angle_gamma   90.00
#
_symmetry.space_group_name_H-M   'P 1'
#
loop_
_entity.id
_entity.type
_entity.pdbx_description
1 polymer ?
#
loop_
_entity_poly.entity_id
_entity_poly.type
_entity_poly.pdbx_seq_one_letter_code
_entity_poly.pdbx_strand_id
1 'polypeptide(L)'
;MKRLTILIALIIPFILCTSWGFFAHQRINNLAIFTLPQGMILFYKKNIKFTTEHAVDPDKRRYADTLEAPRHYLDVENYEKDIDSIPEKWNDALAKYGQKHLNTNGIVPWQIQRTYFSLVKAFASRDSIKILKYSADLGHYIGDAHVPLHTTANHNGQLTNQVGIHAFWESRLPELFSSNYNFVVGKAKYIENPLKEAWKIVKHTHSLVDTVLTLESNLAAAFPSDKKYSFSERNNTVLKQY
;
A
#
# COMPACT_ATOMS: atom_id res chain seq x y z
N MET A 1 -11.61 6.13 -41.97
CA MET A 1 -11.44 7.17 -40.93
C MET A 1 -12.41 7.03 -39.75
N LYS A 2 -13.72 6.80 -39.95
CA LYS A 2 -14.69 6.62 -38.84
C LYS A 2 -14.48 5.37 -37.95
N ARG A 3 -13.84 4.31 -38.46
CA ARG A 3 -13.53 3.08 -37.68
C ARG A 3 -12.31 3.25 -36.74
N LEU A 4 -11.37 4.13 -37.08
CA LEU A 4 -10.17 4.36 -36.27
C LEU A 4 -10.50 5.23 -35.04
N THR A 5 -11.44 6.16 -35.16
CA THR A 5 -11.95 6.98 -34.05
C THR A 5 -12.77 6.17 -33.03
N ILE A 6 -13.47 5.11 -33.48
CA ILE A 6 -14.21 4.21 -32.58
C ILE A 6 -13.25 3.29 -31.78
N LEU A 7 -12.14 2.86 -32.39
CA LEU A 7 -11.11 2.07 -31.69
C LEU A 7 -10.37 2.87 -30.60
N ILE A 8 -10.09 4.15 -30.84
CA ILE A 8 -9.44 5.01 -29.83
C ILE A 8 -10.43 5.36 -28.69
N ALA A 9 -11.73 5.48 -28.99
CA ALA A 9 -12.76 5.72 -27.97
C ALA A 9 -13.05 4.50 -27.07
N LEU A 10 -12.73 3.27 -27.53
CA LEU A 10 -12.94 2.03 -26.77
C LEU A 10 -11.72 1.57 -25.94
N ILE A 11 -10.56 2.22 -26.08
CA ILE A 11 -9.38 1.95 -25.24
C ILE A 11 -9.47 2.72 -23.91
N ILE A 12 -10.23 3.81 -23.86
CA ILE A 12 -10.30 4.69 -22.68
C ILE A 12 -11.05 4.06 -21.47
N PRO A 13 -12.06 3.18 -21.60
CA PRO A 13 -12.65 2.52 -20.44
C PRO A 13 -11.87 1.29 -19.95
N PHE A 14 -10.87 0.79 -20.69
CA PHE A 14 -10.18 -0.46 -20.33
C PHE A 14 -9.26 -0.33 -19.10
N ILE A 15 -8.99 0.91 -18.66
CA ILE A 15 -8.17 1.23 -17.49
C ILE A 15 -8.99 1.22 -16.19
N LEU A 16 -10.33 1.11 -16.25
CA LEU A 16 -11.22 1.26 -15.10
C LEU A 16 -11.54 -0.04 -14.34
N CYS A 17 -10.98 -1.18 -14.73
CA CYS A 17 -11.26 -2.43 -14.04
C CYS A 17 -10.15 -2.71 -13.01
N THR A 18 -10.38 -2.22 -11.80
CA THR A 18 -9.79 -2.58 -10.51
C THR A 18 -8.64 -3.59 -10.57
N SER A 19 -7.44 -3.09 -10.30
CA SER A 19 -6.37 -3.92 -9.76
C SER A 19 -6.61 -4.05 -8.26
N TRP A 20 -6.40 -5.27 -7.79
CA TRP A 20 -6.59 -5.71 -6.42
C TRP A 20 -5.72 -4.82 -5.48
N GLY A 21 -6.24 -4.51 -4.29
CA GLY A 21 -5.62 -3.63 -3.28
C GLY A 21 -6.02 -2.16 -3.39
N PHE A 22 -6.55 -1.73 -4.54
CA PHE A 22 -6.84 -0.31 -4.80
C PHE A 22 -7.95 0.27 -3.94
N PHE A 23 -9.00 -0.52 -3.70
CA PHE A 23 -10.16 -0.08 -2.93
C PHE A 23 -9.76 0.45 -1.54
N ALA A 24 -8.89 -0.27 -0.83
CA ALA A 24 -8.46 0.10 0.51
C ALA A 24 -7.67 1.42 0.51
N HIS A 25 -6.67 1.59 -0.36
CA HIS A 25 -5.91 2.84 -0.44
C HIS A 25 -6.78 4.05 -0.79
N GLN A 26 -7.68 3.90 -1.76
CA GLN A 26 -8.62 4.98 -2.13
C GLN A 26 -9.51 5.35 -0.94
N ARG A 27 -10.08 4.36 -0.27
CA ARG A 27 -10.95 4.54 0.89
C ARG A 27 -10.21 5.22 2.05
N ILE A 28 -9.02 4.74 2.39
CA ILE A 28 -8.20 5.28 3.49
C ILE A 28 -7.80 6.73 3.20
N ASN A 29 -7.28 7.04 2.01
CA ASN A 29 -6.90 8.41 1.63
C ASN A 29 -8.09 9.36 1.62
N ASN A 30 -9.24 8.91 1.14
CA ASN A 30 -10.48 9.70 1.17
C ASN A 30 -10.89 10.04 2.60
N LEU A 31 -10.91 9.03 3.48
CA LEU A 31 -11.34 9.18 4.88
C LEU A 31 -10.35 10.02 5.69
N ALA A 32 -9.06 9.89 5.43
CA ALA A 32 -8.01 10.66 6.12
C ALA A 32 -8.23 12.18 5.98
N ILE A 33 -8.78 12.66 4.86
CA ILE A 33 -9.08 14.08 4.64
C ILE A 33 -10.03 14.64 5.70
N PHE A 34 -10.98 13.85 6.18
CA PHE A 34 -11.96 14.29 7.18
C PHE A 34 -11.38 14.38 8.59
N THR A 35 -10.16 13.87 8.80
CA THR A 35 -9.44 13.97 10.08
C THR A 35 -8.56 15.23 10.18
N LEU A 36 -8.35 15.93 9.06
CA LEU A 36 -7.41 17.04 8.95
C LEU A 36 -7.83 18.26 9.78
N PRO A 37 -6.86 19.05 10.29
CA PRO A 37 -7.15 20.29 11.00
C PRO A 37 -7.76 21.36 10.07
N GLN A 38 -8.43 22.34 10.67
CA GLN A 38 -9.18 23.38 9.97
C GLN A 38 -8.37 24.13 8.90
N GLY A 39 -7.08 24.37 9.14
CA GLY A 39 -6.20 25.07 8.21
C GLY A 39 -5.87 24.30 6.92
N MET A 40 -6.11 22.98 6.90
CA MET A 40 -5.78 22.11 5.76
C MET A 40 -7.03 21.54 5.09
N ILE A 41 -8.07 21.25 5.88
CA ILE A 41 -9.23 20.48 5.43
C ILE A 41 -9.93 21.09 4.20
N LEU A 42 -10.01 22.43 4.10
CA LEU A 42 -10.67 23.09 2.97
C LEU A 42 -9.97 22.80 1.63
N PHE A 43 -8.63 22.87 1.60
CA PHE A 43 -7.85 22.57 0.40
C PHE A 43 -8.03 21.12 -0.04
N TYR A 44 -7.94 20.18 0.90
CA TYR A 44 -8.07 18.76 0.58
C TYR A 44 -9.49 18.35 0.23
N LYS A 45 -10.52 18.88 0.91
CA LYS A 45 -11.92 18.60 0.54
C LYS A 45 -12.25 19.10 -0.87
N LYS A 46 -11.73 20.26 -1.29
CA LYS A 46 -11.91 20.74 -2.68
C LYS A 46 -11.27 19.81 -3.71
N ASN A 47 -10.21 19.11 -3.33
CA ASN A 47 -9.43 18.23 -4.20
C ASN A 47 -9.59 16.73 -3.85
N ILE A 48 -10.64 16.37 -3.12
CA ILE A 48 -10.80 15.01 -2.54
C ILE A 48 -10.80 13.92 -3.61
N LYS A 49 -11.38 14.21 -4.77
CA LYS A 49 -11.40 13.31 -5.92
C LYS A 49 -9.97 12.96 -6.37
N PHE A 50 -9.10 13.96 -6.49
CA PHE A 50 -7.71 13.75 -6.89
C PHE A 50 -6.99 12.86 -5.88
N THR A 51 -7.01 13.21 -4.58
CA THR A 51 -6.29 12.43 -3.56
C THR A 51 -6.82 11.00 -3.44
N THR A 52 -8.12 10.79 -3.71
CA THR A 52 -8.73 9.46 -3.75
C THR A 52 -8.28 8.68 -4.99
N GLU A 53 -8.43 9.22 -6.19
CA GLU A 53 -8.15 8.50 -7.45
C GLU A 53 -6.65 8.18 -7.62
N HIS A 54 -5.79 9.09 -7.17
CA HIS A 54 -4.34 8.96 -7.27
C HIS A 54 -3.72 8.20 -6.07
N ALA A 55 -4.52 7.69 -5.13
CA ALA A 55 -4.06 6.88 -4.00
C ALA A 55 -3.37 5.56 -4.38
N VAL A 56 -3.52 5.15 -5.64
CA VAL A 56 -3.03 3.86 -6.18
C VAL A 56 -1.99 4.06 -7.27
N ASP A 57 -1.55 5.30 -7.47
CA ASP A 57 -0.58 5.62 -8.51
C ASP A 57 0.82 5.06 -8.25
N PRO A 58 1.31 4.93 -7.00
CA PRO A 58 2.56 4.20 -6.73
C PRO A 58 2.53 2.77 -7.30
N ASP A 59 1.47 2.00 -7.07
CA ASP A 59 1.29 0.65 -7.64
C ASP A 59 1.33 0.65 -9.16
N LYS A 60 0.71 1.65 -9.80
CA LYS A 60 0.75 1.77 -11.27
C LYS A 60 2.14 2.16 -11.76
N ARG A 61 2.91 2.90 -10.96
CA ARG A 61 4.23 3.42 -11.34
C ARG A 61 5.28 2.31 -11.39
N ARG A 62 5.10 1.18 -10.69
CA ARG A 62 6.01 0.03 -10.76
C ARG A 62 6.22 -0.54 -12.16
N TYR A 63 5.27 -0.33 -13.08
CA TYR A 63 5.39 -0.75 -14.48
C TYR A 63 6.26 0.18 -15.33
N ALA A 64 6.59 1.38 -14.82
CA ALA A 64 7.36 2.41 -15.52
C ALA A 64 8.66 2.80 -14.79
N ASP A 65 8.72 2.65 -13.45
CA ASP A 65 9.89 2.92 -12.61
C ASP A 65 10.30 1.63 -11.89
N THR A 66 11.44 1.06 -12.29
CA THR A 66 11.97 -0.17 -11.69
C THR A 66 12.38 0.01 -10.23
N LEU A 67 12.58 1.26 -9.78
CA LEU A 67 12.88 1.59 -8.39
C LEU A 67 11.62 1.82 -7.55
N GLU A 68 10.42 1.75 -8.13
CA GLU A 68 9.18 1.91 -7.40
C GLU A 68 8.83 0.64 -6.61
N ALA A 69 8.99 -0.56 -7.18
CA ALA A 69 8.62 -1.81 -6.51
C ALA A 69 9.14 -1.93 -5.05
N PRO A 70 10.44 -1.69 -4.74
CA PRO A 70 10.93 -1.77 -3.35
C PRO A 70 10.36 -0.68 -2.43
N ARG A 71 9.64 0.33 -2.92
CA ARG A 71 9.08 1.40 -2.08
C ARG A 71 7.87 0.96 -1.25
N HIS A 72 7.27 -0.18 -1.59
CA HIS A 72 6.02 -0.66 -1.02
C HIS A 72 6.20 -1.59 0.18
N TYR A 73 7.36 -2.23 0.35
CA TYR A 73 7.52 -3.28 1.36
C TYR A 73 8.85 -3.15 2.12
N LEU A 74 9.04 -4.03 3.10
CA LEU A 74 10.29 -4.30 3.80
C LEU A 74 10.32 -5.79 4.17
N ASP A 75 11.10 -6.60 3.45
CA ASP A 75 11.27 -8.03 3.76
C ASP A 75 12.22 -8.19 4.94
N VAL A 76 11.69 -8.08 6.17
CA VAL A 76 12.47 -8.02 7.41
C VAL A 76 13.50 -9.14 7.50
N GLU A 77 13.11 -10.37 7.17
CA GLU A 77 13.94 -11.57 7.28
C GLU A 77 15.15 -11.55 6.32
N ASN A 78 15.09 -10.73 5.26
CA ASN A 78 16.20 -10.53 4.35
C ASN A 78 17.22 -9.51 4.88
N TYR A 79 16.84 -8.67 5.83
CA TYR A 79 17.74 -7.71 6.49
C TYR A 79 18.38 -8.30 7.74
N GLU A 80 17.56 -8.75 8.68
CA GLU A 80 17.96 -9.18 10.02
C GLU A 80 16.98 -10.22 10.57
N LYS A 81 17.43 -11.01 11.54
CA LYS A 81 16.53 -11.92 12.28
C LYS A 81 15.54 -11.17 13.18
N ASP A 82 15.98 -10.04 13.72
CA ASP A 82 15.19 -9.17 14.58
C ASP A 82 15.05 -7.81 13.89
N ILE A 83 13.81 -7.38 13.68
CA ILE A 83 13.49 -6.08 13.07
C ILE A 83 14.15 -4.91 13.80
N ASP A 84 14.38 -5.01 15.11
CA ASP A 84 15.04 -3.96 15.89
C ASP A 84 16.54 -3.82 15.58
N SER A 85 17.14 -4.80 14.89
CA SER A 85 18.54 -4.75 14.43
C SER A 85 18.72 -4.02 13.09
N ILE A 86 17.62 -3.67 12.41
CA ILE A 86 17.66 -2.92 11.15
C ILE A 86 17.89 -1.42 11.47
N PRO A 87 18.93 -0.77 10.91
CA PRO A 87 19.19 0.65 11.19
C PRO A 87 18.04 1.55 10.72
N GLU A 88 17.48 2.33 11.63
CA GLU A 88 16.32 3.16 11.28
C GLU A 88 16.67 4.28 10.29
N LYS A 89 17.88 4.83 10.36
CA LYS A 89 18.32 5.92 9.48
C LYS A 89 18.79 5.38 8.13
N TRP A 90 18.38 6.04 7.05
CA TRP A 90 18.73 5.65 5.69
C TRP A 90 20.25 5.53 5.47
N ASN A 91 21.04 6.49 5.94
CA ASN A 91 22.49 6.47 5.71
C ASN A 91 23.16 5.29 6.41
N ASP A 92 22.68 4.91 7.59
CA ASP A 92 23.21 3.77 8.35
C ASP A 92 22.83 2.45 7.66
N ALA A 93 21.58 2.34 7.18
CA ALA A 93 21.12 1.20 6.40
C ALA A 93 21.87 1.07 5.05
N LEU A 94 22.13 2.21 4.38
CA LEU A 94 22.90 2.25 3.13
C LEU A 94 24.36 1.84 3.37
N ALA A 95 24.98 2.30 4.45
CA ALA A 95 26.34 1.92 4.81
C ALA A 95 26.43 0.42 5.17
N LYS A 96 25.43 -0.12 5.86
CA LYS A 96 25.40 -1.51 6.29
C LYS A 96 25.09 -2.50 5.16
N TYR A 97 24.08 -2.23 4.35
CA TYR A 97 23.55 -3.19 3.37
C TYR A 97 23.89 -2.86 1.91
N GLY A 98 24.20 -1.59 1.62
CA GLY A 98 24.42 -1.12 0.26
C GLY A 98 23.12 -0.96 -0.55
N GLN A 99 23.21 -0.20 -1.64
CA GLN A 99 22.05 0.19 -2.45
C GLN A 99 21.33 -1.00 -3.10
N LYS A 100 22.08 -2.01 -3.56
CA LYS A 100 21.52 -3.19 -4.22
C LYS A 100 20.58 -3.94 -3.29
N HIS A 101 21.03 -4.21 -2.06
CA HIS A 101 20.24 -4.90 -1.05
C HIS A 101 18.95 -4.12 -0.74
N LEU A 102 19.06 -2.81 -0.54
CA LEU A 102 17.91 -1.94 -0.30
C LEU A 102 16.90 -1.95 -1.45
N ASN A 103 17.37 -1.93 -2.70
CA ASN A 103 16.48 -1.98 -3.87
C ASN A 103 15.86 -3.35 -4.11
N THR A 104 16.34 -4.41 -3.46
CA THR A 104 15.83 -5.78 -3.62
C THR A 104 14.91 -6.20 -2.47
N ASN A 105 15.13 -5.69 -1.25
CA ASN A 105 14.43 -6.17 -0.06
C ASN A 105 13.43 -5.18 0.53
N GLY A 106 13.24 -4.03 -0.12
CA GLY A 106 12.18 -3.10 0.24
C GLY A 106 12.62 -1.99 1.21
N ILE A 107 12.02 -0.82 1.09
CA ILE A 107 12.43 0.40 1.78
C ILE A 107 11.27 1.24 2.33
N VAL A 108 10.09 0.65 2.55
CA VAL A 108 8.87 1.42 2.87
C VAL A 108 9.02 2.41 4.04
N PRO A 109 9.70 2.12 5.18
CA PRO A 109 9.83 3.10 6.26
C PRO A 109 10.60 4.36 5.82
N TRP A 110 11.69 4.17 5.06
CA TRP A 110 12.48 5.28 4.54
C TRP A 110 11.76 6.02 3.41
N GLN A 111 10.96 5.32 2.61
CA GLN A 111 10.16 5.93 1.57
C GLN A 111 9.08 6.85 2.14
N ILE A 112 8.42 6.47 3.23
CA ILE A 112 7.46 7.33 3.95
C ILE A 112 8.14 8.65 4.33
N GLN A 113 9.33 8.60 4.94
CA GLN A 113 10.09 9.79 5.31
C GLN A 113 10.44 10.68 4.08
N ARG A 114 10.93 10.07 3.00
CA ARG A 114 11.30 10.79 1.76
C ARG A 114 10.10 11.48 1.13
N THR A 115 8.96 10.80 1.09
CA THR A 115 7.72 11.32 0.52
C THR A 115 7.17 12.44 1.38
N TYR A 116 7.21 12.29 2.72
CA TYR A 116 6.88 13.35 3.67
C TYR A 116 7.74 14.60 3.44
N PHE A 117 9.06 14.49 3.35
CA PHE A 117 9.91 15.67 3.11
C PHE A 117 9.68 16.28 1.73
N SER A 118 9.30 15.49 0.73
CA SER A 118 8.88 16.01 -0.59
C SER A 118 7.58 16.81 -0.48
N LEU A 119 6.63 16.35 0.34
CA LEU A 119 5.40 17.06 0.64
C LEU A 119 5.67 18.38 1.40
N VAL A 120 6.54 18.36 2.42
CA VAL A 120 6.96 19.57 3.15
C VAL A 120 7.55 20.62 2.20
N LYS A 121 8.45 20.20 1.30
CA LYS A 121 9.01 21.09 0.27
C LYS A 121 7.94 21.66 -0.65
N ALA A 122 6.97 20.85 -1.07
CA ALA A 122 5.86 21.29 -1.91
C ALA A 122 4.97 22.33 -1.21
N PHE A 123 4.71 22.16 0.10
CA PHE A 123 4.02 23.17 0.90
C PHE A 123 4.82 24.47 1.02
N ALA A 124 6.12 24.37 1.31
CA ALA A 124 7.01 25.54 1.41
C ALA A 124 7.05 26.34 0.10
N SER A 125 7.05 25.65 -1.05
CA SER A 125 7.02 26.27 -2.37
C SER A 125 5.61 26.62 -2.88
N ARG A 126 4.55 26.35 -2.09
CA ARG A 126 3.14 26.55 -2.45
C ARG A 126 2.73 25.88 -3.77
N ASP A 127 3.34 24.74 -4.10
CA ASP A 127 3.07 23.99 -5.33
C ASP A 127 1.90 23.04 -5.11
N SER A 128 0.68 23.51 -5.41
CA SER A 128 -0.56 22.76 -5.17
C SER A 128 -0.59 21.39 -5.87
N ILE A 129 -0.02 21.27 -7.06
CA ILE A 129 0.01 20.01 -7.82
C ILE A 129 0.90 19.00 -7.10
N LYS A 130 2.09 19.42 -6.67
CA LYS A 130 3.00 18.55 -5.90
C LYS A 130 2.46 18.23 -4.51
N ILE A 131 1.77 19.16 -3.86
CA ILE A 131 1.11 18.89 -2.58
C ILE A 131 0.12 17.73 -2.75
N LEU A 132 -0.76 17.79 -3.75
CA LEU A 132 -1.75 16.74 -3.98
C LEU A 132 -1.09 15.40 -4.33
N LYS A 133 -0.11 15.41 -5.24
CA LYS A 133 0.64 14.20 -5.63
C LYS A 133 1.31 13.55 -4.44
N TYR A 134 2.14 14.29 -3.69
CA TYR A 134 2.88 13.71 -2.58
C TYR A 134 1.99 13.35 -1.40
N SER A 135 0.82 13.98 -1.25
CA SER A 135 -0.16 13.54 -0.24
C SER A 135 -0.77 12.18 -0.60
N ALA A 136 -1.14 11.97 -1.87
CA ALA A 136 -1.67 10.70 -2.34
C ALA A 136 -0.62 9.58 -2.25
N ASP A 137 0.60 9.84 -2.74
CA ASP A 137 1.74 8.92 -2.64
C ASP A 137 2.08 8.59 -1.18
N LEU A 138 2.12 9.58 -0.29
CA LEU A 138 2.44 9.36 1.13
C LEU A 138 1.38 8.48 1.81
N GLY A 139 0.10 8.73 1.55
CA GLY A 139 -0.98 7.92 2.09
C GLY A 139 -0.96 6.48 1.58
N HIS A 140 -0.50 6.26 0.35
CA HIS A 140 -0.28 4.92 -0.20
C HIS A 140 0.78 4.15 0.59
N TYR A 141 2.01 4.68 0.69
CA TYR A 141 3.10 3.98 1.40
C TYR A 141 2.82 3.81 2.89
N ILE A 142 2.07 4.73 3.51
CA ILE A 142 1.59 4.53 4.88
C ILE A 142 0.60 3.37 4.94
N GLY A 143 -0.31 3.24 3.96
CA GLY A 143 -1.22 2.10 3.85
C GLY A 143 -0.47 0.77 3.74
N ASP A 144 0.50 0.70 2.84
CA ASP A 144 1.36 -0.48 2.64
C ASP A 144 2.07 -0.90 3.93
N ALA A 145 2.62 0.06 4.68
CA ALA A 145 3.28 -0.21 5.96
C ALA A 145 2.34 -0.80 7.05
N HIS A 146 1.02 -0.75 6.85
CA HIS A 146 0.04 -1.40 7.74
C HIS A 146 -0.42 -2.79 7.22
N VAL A 147 0.17 -3.29 6.13
CA VAL A 147 -0.08 -4.64 5.61
C VAL A 147 0.98 -5.60 6.17
N PRO A 148 0.63 -6.58 7.03
CA PRO A 148 1.60 -7.54 7.57
C PRO A 148 2.42 -8.23 6.47
N LEU A 149 1.76 -8.60 5.38
CA LEU A 149 2.38 -9.27 4.24
C LEU A 149 3.34 -8.39 3.42
N HIS A 150 3.35 -7.08 3.61
CA HIS A 150 4.38 -6.18 3.05
C HIS A 150 5.60 -6.04 3.96
N THR A 151 5.64 -6.76 5.08
CA THR A 151 6.75 -6.71 6.05
C THR A 151 7.53 -8.02 6.15
N THR A 152 7.33 -8.95 5.22
CA THR A 152 7.93 -10.28 5.26
C THR A 152 8.28 -10.79 3.87
N ALA A 153 9.39 -11.52 3.76
CA ALA A 153 9.73 -12.24 2.55
C ALA A 153 8.63 -13.24 2.16
N ASN A 154 7.82 -13.75 3.11
CA ASN A 154 6.67 -14.62 2.86
C ASN A 154 5.39 -13.88 2.40
N HIS A 155 5.55 -12.77 1.67
CA HIS A 155 4.46 -11.85 1.30
C HIS A 155 3.22 -12.52 0.70
N ASN A 156 3.37 -13.56 -0.12
CA ASN A 156 2.23 -14.27 -0.71
C ASN A 156 1.99 -15.66 -0.11
N GLY A 157 2.58 -15.98 1.06
CA GLY A 157 2.43 -17.30 1.69
C GLY A 157 3.21 -18.42 0.97
N GLN A 158 4.13 -18.07 0.08
CA GLN A 158 4.88 -19.03 -0.74
C GLN A 158 5.87 -19.90 0.06
N LEU A 159 6.25 -19.47 1.28
CA LEU A 159 7.12 -20.23 2.18
C LEU A 159 6.33 -21.12 3.15
N THR A 160 5.01 -20.96 3.22
CA THR A 160 4.12 -21.66 4.17
C THR A 160 2.96 -22.39 3.49
N ASN A 161 2.97 -22.53 2.16
CA ASN A 161 1.90 -23.16 1.35
C ASN A 161 0.54 -22.45 1.40
N GLN A 162 0.55 -21.12 1.55
CA GLN A 162 -0.65 -20.27 1.64
C GLN A 162 -0.78 -19.34 0.42
N VAL A 163 -0.26 -19.77 -0.74
CA VAL A 163 -0.17 -18.98 -1.97
C VAL A 163 -1.50 -18.28 -2.31
N GLY A 164 -1.45 -16.96 -2.42
CA GLY A 164 -2.58 -16.08 -2.71
C GLY A 164 -3.14 -15.33 -1.49
N ILE A 165 -2.61 -15.59 -0.29
CA ILE A 165 -3.03 -14.91 0.95
C ILE A 165 -2.84 -13.39 0.88
N HIS A 166 -1.87 -12.90 0.09
CA HIS A 166 -1.68 -11.46 -0.14
C HIS A 166 -2.94 -10.81 -0.70
N ALA A 167 -3.42 -11.30 -1.84
CA ALA A 167 -4.62 -10.78 -2.49
C ALA A 167 -5.87 -10.98 -1.62
N PHE A 168 -5.92 -12.08 -0.86
CA PHE A 168 -7.00 -12.33 0.10
C PHE A 168 -7.05 -11.23 1.17
N TRP A 169 -5.93 -10.96 1.83
CA TRP A 169 -5.84 -9.98 2.91
C TRP A 169 -6.05 -8.55 2.41
N GLU A 170 -5.33 -8.14 1.37
CA GLU A 170 -5.23 -6.74 0.93
C GLU A 170 -6.45 -6.29 0.11
N SER A 171 -7.09 -7.22 -0.57
CA SER A 171 -8.16 -6.88 -1.51
C SER A 171 -9.49 -7.47 -1.08
N ARG A 172 -9.53 -8.79 -0.91
CA ARG A 172 -10.80 -9.49 -0.72
C ARG A 172 -11.47 -9.12 0.60
N LEU A 173 -10.70 -9.10 1.70
CA LEU A 173 -11.25 -8.73 3.01
C LEU A 173 -11.77 -7.28 3.04
N PRO A 174 -11.02 -6.24 2.60
CA PRO A 174 -11.56 -4.88 2.54
C PRO A 174 -12.79 -4.74 1.64
N GLU A 175 -12.79 -5.35 0.46
CA GLU A 175 -13.93 -5.26 -0.47
C GLU A 175 -15.21 -5.89 0.12
N LEU A 176 -15.09 -7.03 0.79
CA LEU A 176 -16.22 -7.73 1.39
C LEU A 176 -16.73 -7.08 2.68
N PHE A 177 -15.83 -6.59 3.53
CA PHE A 177 -16.16 -6.24 4.91
C PHE A 177 -16.08 -4.74 5.22
N SER A 178 -15.68 -3.90 4.28
CA SER A 178 -15.53 -2.45 4.54
C SER A 178 -16.80 -1.77 5.07
N SER A 179 -18.00 -2.21 4.68
CA SER A 179 -19.25 -1.66 5.21
C SER A 179 -19.43 -1.90 6.71
N ASN A 180 -18.70 -2.86 7.28
CA ASN A 180 -18.80 -3.28 8.67
C ASN A 180 -17.71 -2.64 9.55
N TYR A 181 -16.75 -1.94 8.95
CA TYR A 181 -15.67 -1.28 9.68
C TYR A 181 -16.11 0.08 10.21
N ASN A 182 -15.68 0.39 11.44
CA ASN A 182 -15.87 1.71 12.01
C ASN A 182 -14.75 2.66 11.58
N PHE A 183 -15.08 3.66 10.77
CA PHE A 183 -14.13 4.65 10.27
C PHE A 183 -14.10 5.97 11.07
N VAL A 184 -14.80 6.04 12.21
CA VAL A 184 -14.79 7.21 13.09
C VAL A 184 -13.54 7.18 13.97
N VAL A 185 -12.44 7.75 13.47
CA VAL A 185 -11.11 7.71 14.12
C VAL A 185 -10.70 9.01 14.84
N GLY A 186 -11.54 10.05 14.76
CA GLY A 186 -11.28 11.35 15.40
C GLY A 186 -10.35 12.27 14.60
N LYS A 187 -9.74 13.25 15.30
CA LYS A 187 -8.88 14.26 14.68
C LYS A 187 -7.44 13.74 14.54
N ALA A 188 -6.79 14.12 13.44
CA ALA A 188 -5.37 13.87 13.22
C ALA A 188 -4.53 14.50 14.33
N LYS A 189 -3.46 13.80 14.73
CA LYS A 189 -2.46 14.26 15.70
C LYS A 189 -1.16 14.57 14.97
N TYR A 190 -0.42 15.54 15.50
CA TYR A 190 0.89 15.86 14.95
C TYR A 190 1.91 14.77 15.29
N ILE A 191 2.73 14.39 14.31
CA ILE A 191 3.82 13.42 14.46
C ILE A 191 5.13 14.20 14.33
N GLU A 192 5.90 14.25 15.42
CA GLU A 192 7.16 15.02 15.47
C GLU A 192 8.27 14.39 14.64
N ASN A 193 8.35 13.05 14.63
CA ASN A 193 9.38 12.31 13.90
C ASN A 193 8.74 11.27 12.97
N PRO A 194 8.52 11.63 11.69
CA PRO A 194 7.90 10.75 10.70
C PRO A 194 8.64 9.43 10.49
N LEU A 195 9.98 9.42 10.57
CA LEU A 195 10.76 8.20 10.41
C LEU A 195 10.54 7.26 11.59
N LYS A 196 10.57 7.78 12.82
CA LYS A 196 10.30 6.99 14.02
C LYS A 196 8.89 6.41 14.02
N GLU A 197 7.90 7.19 13.56
CA GLU A 197 6.53 6.68 13.43
C GLU A 197 6.42 5.61 12.33
N ALA A 198 7.10 5.78 11.19
CA ALA A 198 7.13 4.77 10.14
C ALA A 198 7.73 3.44 10.62
N TRP A 199 8.82 3.48 11.39
CA TRP A 199 9.40 2.29 12.02
C TRP A 199 8.50 1.66 13.06
N LYS A 200 7.86 2.47 13.91
CA LYS A 200 6.87 1.99 14.87
C LYS A 200 5.71 1.26 14.18
N ILE A 201 5.20 1.81 13.08
CA ILE A 201 4.16 1.17 12.26
C ILE A 201 4.68 -0.17 11.75
N VAL A 202 5.80 -0.20 11.04
CA VAL A 202 6.31 -1.45 10.43
C VAL A 202 6.65 -2.51 11.47
N LYS A 203 7.22 -2.14 12.63
CA LYS A 203 7.48 -3.08 13.74
C LYS A 203 6.19 -3.68 14.30
N HIS A 204 5.17 -2.85 14.52
CA HIS A 204 3.86 -3.33 14.97
C HIS A 204 3.20 -4.22 13.91
N THR A 205 3.22 -3.81 12.64
CA THR A 205 2.63 -4.56 11.53
C THR A 205 3.32 -5.91 11.33
N HIS A 206 4.65 -5.95 11.44
CA HIS A 206 5.42 -7.19 11.30
C HIS A 206 5.12 -8.20 12.40
N SER A 207 4.86 -7.76 13.64
CA SER A 207 4.48 -8.69 14.72
C SER A 207 3.12 -9.37 14.49
N LEU A 208 2.34 -8.92 13.51
CA LEU A 208 1.07 -9.52 13.11
C LEU A 208 1.21 -10.56 11.99
N VAL A 209 2.39 -10.74 11.38
CA VAL A 209 2.63 -11.70 10.28
C VAL A 209 2.25 -13.11 10.71
N ASP A 210 2.76 -13.58 11.85
CA ASP A 210 2.46 -14.92 12.37
C ASP A 210 0.96 -15.09 12.65
N THR A 211 0.28 -14.05 13.11
CA THR A 211 -1.16 -14.08 13.36
C THR A 211 -1.94 -14.23 12.06
N VAL A 212 -1.60 -13.46 11.02
CA VAL A 212 -2.24 -13.55 9.70
C VAL A 212 -2.06 -14.95 9.10
N LEU A 213 -0.83 -15.47 9.11
CA LEU A 213 -0.53 -16.79 8.55
C LEU A 213 -1.20 -17.92 9.35
N THR A 214 -1.18 -17.85 10.69
CA THR A 214 -1.80 -18.86 11.55
C THR A 214 -3.32 -18.87 11.40
N LEU A 215 -3.96 -17.70 11.32
CA LEU A 215 -5.41 -17.61 11.13
C LEU A 215 -5.84 -18.19 9.79
N GLU A 216 -5.15 -17.88 8.70
CA GLU A 216 -5.48 -18.47 7.40
C GLU A 216 -5.26 -19.99 7.40
N SER A 217 -4.17 -20.47 8.00
CA SER A 217 -3.90 -21.92 8.09
C SER A 217 -4.99 -22.66 8.87
N ASN A 218 -5.40 -22.12 10.02
CA ASN A 218 -6.48 -22.68 10.83
C ASN A 218 -7.83 -22.68 10.09
N LEU A 219 -8.14 -21.59 9.37
CA LEU A 219 -9.34 -21.51 8.54
C LEU A 219 -9.29 -22.51 7.40
N ALA A 220 -8.15 -22.65 6.72
CA ALA A 220 -7.97 -23.60 5.64
C ALA A 220 -8.16 -25.06 6.10
N ALA A 221 -7.77 -25.39 7.34
CA ALA A 221 -7.96 -26.71 7.92
C ALA A 221 -9.44 -27.01 8.26
N ALA A 222 -10.22 -25.98 8.61
CA ALA A 222 -11.61 -26.13 9.02
C ALA A 222 -12.63 -25.88 7.89
N PHE A 223 -12.25 -25.15 6.83
CA PHE A 223 -13.15 -24.74 5.77
C PHE A 223 -13.16 -25.75 4.61
N PRO A 224 -14.32 -26.05 4.00
CA PRO A 224 -14.40 -26.96 2.86
C PRO A 224 -13.50 -26.51 1.70
N SER A 225 -12.59 -27.38 1.26
CA SER A 225 -11.56 -27.05 0.25
C SER A 225 -12.16 -26.71 -1.13
N ASP A 226 -13.34 -27.25 -1.44
CA ASP A 226 -14.14 -26.96 -2.63
C ASP A 226 -14.79 -25.57 -2.62
N LYS A 227 -14.87 -24.93 -1.44
CA LYS A 227 -15.45 -23.60 -1.25
C LYS A 227 -14.42 -22.52 -0.96
N LYS A 228 -13.18 -22.91 -0.72
CA LYS A 228 -12.07 -22.00 -0.36
C LYS A 228 -11.72 -21.04 -1.49
N TYR A 229 -11.97 -21.42 -2.74
CA TYR A 229 -11.55 -20.63 -3.90
C TYR A 229 -12.71 -20.35 -4.83
N SER A 230 -12.72 -19.14 -5.38
CA SER A 230 -13.56 -18.77 -6.50
C SER A 230 -12.72 -18.65 -7.77
N PHE A 231 -13.36 -18.90 -8.92
CA PHE A 231 -12.73 -18.76 -10.23
C PHE A 231 -13.48 -17.69 -11.01
N SER A 232 -12.77 -16.68 -11.49
CA SER A 232 -13.32 -15.65 -12.36
C SER A 232 -12.53 -15.62 -13.66
N GLU A 233 -13.21 -15.61 -14.79
CA GLU A 233 -12.59 -15.41 -16.09
C GLU A 233 -12.47 -13.93 -16.42
N ARG A 234 -11.27 -13.47 -16.77
CA ARG A 234 -11.02 -12.10 -17.20
C ARG A 234 -10.00 -12.09 -18.33
N ASN A 235 -10.35 -11.53 -19.49
CA ASN A 235 -9.52 -11.50 -20.70
C ASN A 235 -8.97 -12.90 -21.10
N ASN A 236 -9.84 -13.92 -21.16
CA ASN A 236 -9.50 -15.32 -21.47
C ASN A 236 -8.48 -15.95 -20.49
N THR A 237 -8.29 -15.37 -19.31
CA THR A 237 -7.47 -15.94 -18.22
C THR A 237 -8.38 -16.28 -17.05
N VAL A 238 -8.37 -17.54 -16.62
CA VAL A 238 -9.06 -17.98 -15.40
C VAL A 238 -8.19 -17.65 -14.20
N LEU A 239 -8.67 -16.75 -13.35
CA LEU A 239 -7.99 -16.39 -12.10
C LEU A 239 -8.61 -17.17 -10.96
N LYS A 240 -7.78 -17.92 -10.24
CA LYS A 240 -8.11 -18.53 -8.95
C LYS A 240 -7.96 -17.47 -7.86
N GLN A 241 -9.01 -17.24 -7.09
CA GLN A 241 -9.05 -16.27 -5.99
C GLN A 241 -9.50 -16.98 -4.72
N TYR A 242 -9.05 -16.50 -3.57
CA TYR A 242 -9.66 -16.84 -2.29
C TYR A 242 -11.12 -16.38 -2.23
#